data_AF-A0A6B3PAF6-F1
#
_entry.id   AF-A0A6B3PAF6-F1
#
_cell.length_a   1.000
_cell.length_b   1.000
_cell.length_c   1.000
_cell.angle_alpha   90.00
_cell.angle_beta   90.00
_cell.angle_gamma   90.00
#
_symmetry.space_group_name_H-M   'P 1'
#
loop_
_entity.id
_entity.type
_entity.pdbx_description
1 polymer ?
#
loop_
_entity_poly.entity_id
_entity_poly.type
_entity_poly.pdbx_seq_one_letter_code
_entity_poly.pdbx_strand_id
1 'polypeptide(L)'
;MYTPHFMSVISKISSGSFKTEGMIVAPCSMRTLSAITHSMSDNLLTRAADVVLKDRRRLVLMPREAPLHLGHCKLMYEAAQLGAIIAPPMPAFYNRPETIDEIINHSVGRVLELFDIDLGILKRWEGHKAEKSRAVALQSAGEKPEQPNGKRLVTQTKEI
;
A
#
# COMPACT_ATOMS: atom_id res chain seq x y z
N MET A 1 36.31 -8.15 0.58
CA MET A 1 36.16 -8.15 -0.89
C MET A 1 35.34 -6.93 -1.29
N TYR A 2 35.99 -5.84 -1.70
CA TYR A 2 35.32 -4.68 -2.29
C TYR A 2 35.07 -5.00 -3.76
N THR A 3 33.84 -5.36 -4.13
CA THR A 3 33.45 -5.39 -5.54
C THR A 3 33.43 -3.95 -6.07
N PRO A 4 34.12 -3.64 -7.18
CA PRO A 4 34.05 -2.32 -7.77
C PRO A 4 32.61 -2.02 -8.17
N HIS A 5 32.06 -0.92 -7.66
CA HIS A 5 30.69 -0.44 -7.86
C HIS A 5 30.25 -0.45 -9.35
N PHE A 6 31.22 -0.28 -10.25
CA PHE A 6 31.06 -0.30 -11.70
C PHE A 6 30.46 -1.59 -12.26
N MET A 7 30.80 -2.77 -11.70
CA MET A 7 30.32 -4.06 -12.22
C MET A 7 28.85 -4.36 -11.87
N SER A 8 28.26 -3.61 -10.94
CA SER A 8 26.83 -3.76 -10.62
C SER A 8 25.95 -3.14 -11.70
N VAL A 9 26.38 -2.02 -12.29
CA VAL A 9 25.58 -1.25 -13.27
C VAL A 9 25.44 -1.97 -14.62
N ILE A 10 26.26 -2.98 -14.92
CA ILE A 10 26.18 -3.77 -16.17
C ILE A 10 25.11 -4.90 -16.12
N SER A 11 24.29 -4.96 -15.07
CA SER A 11 23.18 -5.92 -14.97
C SER A 11 22.06 -5.64 -15.99
N LYS A 12 21.34 -6.67 -16.45
CA LYS A 12 20.25 -6.53 -17.44
C LYS A 12 19.20 -5.49 -17.06
N ILE A 13 18.91 -5.35 -15.76
CA ILE A 13 17.90 -4.42 -15.23
C ILE A 13 18.30 -2.94 -15.34
N SER A 14 19.56 -2.63 -15.67
CA SER A 14 20.01 -1.25 -15.93
C SER A 14 19.71 -0.77 -17.36
N SER A 15 19.19 -1.67 -18.21
CA SER A 15 18.77 -1.39 -19.58
C SER A 15 17.26 -1.50 -19.74
N GLY A 16 16.66 -0.52 -20.41
CA GLY A 16 15.25 -0.58 -20.80
C GLY A 16 14.93 -1.63 -21.88
N SER A 17 15.92 -2.09 -22.64
CA SER A 17 15.69 -3.16 -23.63
C SER A 17 15.36 -4.50 -22.96
N PHE A 18 15.76 -4.69 -21.71
CA PHE A 18 15.38 -5.86 -20.93
C PHE A 18 13.99 -5.64 -20.34
N LYS A 19 13.04 -6.51 -20.70
CA LYS A 19 11.65 -6.42 -20.24
C LYS A 19 11.53 -6.91 -18.79
N THR A 20 10.82 -6.14 -17.98
CA THR A 20 10.43 -6.45 -16.61
C THR A 20 8.97 -6.04 -16.43
N GLU A 21 8.26 -6.67 -15.50
CA GLU A 21 6.88 -6.28 -15.15
C GLU A 21 6.84 -4.97 -14.34
N GLY A 22 7.93 -4.69 -13.63
CA GLY A 22 8.16 -3.45 -12.91
C GLY A 22 9.17 -3.66 -11.80
N MET A 23 9.05 -2.89 -10.72
CA MET A 23 9.97 -2.94 -9.59
C MET A 23 9.27 -2.56 -8.28
N ILE A 24 9.61 -3.27 -7.21
CA ILE A 24 9.19 -2.95 -5.84
C ILE A 24 10.45 -2.64 -5.03
N VAL A 25 10.44 -1.54 -4.26
CA VAL A 25 11.48 -1.23 -3.27
C VAL A 25 10.88 -1.36 -1.88
N ALA A 26 11.21 -2.44 -1.18
CA ALA A 26 10.63 -2.80 0.12
C ALA A 26 11.71 -3.28 1.12
N PRO A 27 12.02 -2.52 2.19
CA PRO A 27 11.60 -1.13 2.43
C PRO A 27 12.34 -0.12 1.54
N CYS A 28 11.75 1.06 1.34
CA CYS A 28 12.37 2.20 0.66
C CYS A 28 12.85 3.22 1.70
N SER A 29 14.16 3.49 1.74
CA SER A 29 14.72 4.54 2.61
C SER A 29 14.45 5.93 2.01
N MET A 30 14.44 6.97 2.85
CA MET A 30 14.28 8.36 2.37
C MET A 30 15.42 8.79 1.43
N ARG A 31 16.64 8.26 1.64
CA ARG A 31 17.77 8.46 0.71
C ARG A 31 17.49 7.85 -0.65
N THR A 32 17.02 6.61 -0.68
CA THR A 32 16.67 5.91 -1.93
C THR A 32 15.52 6.62 -2.64
N LEU A 33 14.47 7.00 -1.91
CA LEU A 33 13.36 7.78 -2.45
C LEU A 33 13.86 9.07 -3.09
N SER A 34 14.69 9.85 -2.39
CA SER A 34 15.27 11.09 -2.93
C SER A 34 16.08 10.87 -4.20
N ALA A 35 16.94 9.85 -4.20
CA ALA A 35 17.75 9.52 -5.36
C ALA A 35 16.88 9.13 -6.58
N ILE A 36 15.81 8.37 -6.36
CA ILE A 36 14.85 8.00 -7.42
C ILE A 36 14.10 9.25 -7.92
N THR A 37 13.56 10.07 -7.02
CA THR A 37 12.82 11.29 -7.37
C THR A 37 13.65 12.26 -8.21
N HIS A 38 14.96 12.34 -7.96
CA HIS A 38 15.87 13.21 -8.69
C HIS A 38 16.66 12.49 -9.81
N SER A 39 16.26 11.27 -10.20
CA SER A 39 16.93 10.46 -11.23
C SER A 39 18.45 10.30 -11.02
N MET A 40 18.90 10.28 -9.76
CA MET A 40 20.30 10.08 -9.39
C MET A 40 20.68 8.61 -9.57
N SER A 41 21.10 8.23 -10.77
CA SER A 41 21.53 6.88 -11.14
C SER A 41 22.95 6.53 -10.62
N ASP A 42 23.19 6.74 -9.33
CA ASP A 42 24.48 6.54 -8.66
C ASP A 42 24.81 5.06 -8.36
N ASN A 43 23.83 4.16 -8.44
CA ASN A 43 23.99 2.72 -8.24
C ASN A 43 22.95 1.93 -9.05
N LEU A 44 23.05 0.59 -9.03
CA LEU A 44 22.15 -0.26 -9.81
C LEU A 44 20.67 -0.13 -9.40
N LEU A 45 20.37 0.05 -8.11
CA LEU A 45 18.99 0.17 -7.63
C LEU A 45 18.36 1.45 -8.16
N THR A 46 19.02 2.59 -7.99
CA THR A 46 18.53 3.89 -8.45
C THR A 46 18.46 3.94 -9.98
N ARG A 47 19.43 3.32 -10.66
CA ARG A 47 19.40 3.16 -12.13
C ARG A 47 18.24 2.29 -12.61
N ALA A 48 17.98 1.16 -11.96
CA ALA A 48 16.88 0.27 -12.34
C ALA A 48 15.52 0.96 -12.14
N ALA A 49 15.35 1.71 -11.06
CA ALA A 49 14.14 2.50 -10.82
C ALA A 49 13.94 3.59 -11.88
N ASP A 50 15.00 4.30 -12.28
CA ASP A 50 14.97 5.27 -13.38
C ASP A 50 14.59 4.62 -14.72
N VAL A 51 15.11 3.41 -14.99
CA VAL A 51 14.72 2.61 -16.17
C VAL A 51 13.24 2.23 -16.13
N VAL A 52 12.71 1.83 -14.97
CA VAL A 52 11.29 1.49 -14.80
C VAL A 52 10.42 2.72 -15.06
N LEU A 53 10.77 3.88 -14.51
CA LEU A 53 10.01 5.12 -14.71
C LEU A 53 10.04 5.60 -16.16
N LYS A 54 11.21 5.65 -16.80
CA LYS A 54 11.33 6.13 -18.19
C LYS A 54 10.59 5.22 -19.18
N ASP A 55 10.53 3.91 -18.91
CA ASP A 55 9.82 2.94 -19.73
C ASP A 55 8.33 2.81 -19.35
N ARG A 56 7.84 3.67 -18.46
CA ARG A 56 6.45 3.68 -17.97
C ARG A 56 5.99 2.33 -17.40
N ARG A 57 6.91 1.63 -16.73
CA ARG A 57 6.63 0.40 -15.99
C ARG A 57 6.26 0.73 -14.55
N ARG A 58 5.62 -0.22 -13.88
CA ARG A 58 5.11 -0.03 -12.52
C ARG A 58 6.27 0.01 -11.51
N LEU A 59 6.47 1.14 -10.86
CA LEU A 59 7.39 1.28 -9.72
C LEU A 59 6.59 1.44 -8.43
N VAL A 60 6.76 0.53 -7.47
CA VAL A 60 6.17 0.64 -6.13
C VAL A 60 7.26 0.90 -5.11
N LEU A 61 7.11 1.96 -4.33
CA LEU A 61 8.02 2.34 -3.27
C LEU A 61 7.33 2.16 -1.93
N MET A 62 7.94 1.43 -1.00
CA MET A 62 7.43 1.24 0.36
C MET A 62 8.21 2.07 1.37
N PRO A 63 8.01 3.40 1.44
CA PRO A 63 8.75 4.25 2.35
C PRO A 63 8.49 3.88 3.80
N ARG A 64 9.55 3.69 4.58
CA ARG A 64 9.46 3.41 6.02
C ARG A 64 10.34 4.41 6.77
N GLU A 65 9.70 5.44 7.32
CA GLU A 65 10.32 6.46 8.17
C GLU A 65 9.27 7.03 9.15
N ALA A 66 9.68 7.38 10.37
CA ALA A 66 8.83 8.06 11.34
C ALA A 66 9.68 8.77 12.42
N PRO A 67 9.42 10.06 12.73
CA PRO A 67 8.42 10.96 12.13
C PRO A 67 8.83 11.49 10.75
N LEU A 68 7.84 11.95 9.98
CA LEU A 68 8.08 12.60 8.69
C LEU A 68 8.17 14.11 8.84
N HIS A 69 9.15 14.73 8.19
CA HIS A 69 9.20 16.18 8.01
C HIS A 69 8.74 16.57 6.59
N LEU A 70 8.52 17.87 6.35
CA LEU A 70 8.01 18.38 5.07
C LEU A 70 8.82 17.91 3.85
N GLY A 71 10.15 17.83 3.96
CA GLY A 71 11.01 17.29 2.91
C GLY A 71 10.66 15.85 2.49
N HIS A 72 10.41 14.93 3.44
CA HIS A 72 9.98 13.57 3.11
C HIS A 72 8.64 13.55 2.39
N CYS A 73 7.68 14.38 2.83
CA CYS A 73 6.37 14.49 2.18
C CYS A 73 6.47 15.03 0.75
N LYS A 74 7.33 16.04 0.51
CA LYS A 74 7.60 16.57 -0.83
C LYS A 74 8.21 15.51 -1.74
N LEU A 75 9.17 14.73 -1.24
CA LEU A 75 9.77 13.64 -2.02
C LEU A 75 8.75 12.57 -2.42
N MET A 76 7.86 12.17 -1.49
CA MET A 76 6.78 11.22 -1.79
C MET A 76 5.79 11.80 -2.80
N TYR A 77 5.45 13.08 -2.69
CA TYR A 77 4.59 13.78 -3.65
C TYR A 77 5.22 13.83 -5.05
N GLU A 78 6.48 14.22 -5.17
CA GLU A 78 7.20 14.27 -6.43
C GLU A 78 7.36 12.88 -7.06
N ALA A 79 7.71 11.87 -6.27
CA ALA A 79 7.77 10.48 -6.74
C ALA A 79 6.42 10.00 -7.28
N ALA A 80 5.32 10.35 -6.60
CA ALA A 80 3.97 10.03 -7.07
C ALA A 80 3.64 10.72 -8.41
N GLN A 81 4.03 11.98 -8.59
CA GLN A 81 3.86 12.70 -9.86
C GLN A 81 4.67 12.09 -11.01
N LEU A 82 5.84 11.50 -10.73
CA LEU A 82 6.65 10.79 -11.73
C LEU A 82 6.03 9.45 -12.15
N GLY A 83 5.00 8.96 -11.45
CA GLY A 83 4.30 7.71 -11.73
C GLY A 83 4.68 6.56 -10.80
N ALA A 84 5.45 6.80 -9.75
CA ALA A 84 5.68 5.80 -8.71
C ALA A 84 4.45 5.65 -7.80
N ILE A 85 4.17 4.43 -7.35
CA ILE A 85 3.14 4.14 -6.36
C ILE A 85 3.78 4.19 -4.98
N ILE A 86 3.26 5.07 -4.11
CA ILE A 86 3.72 5.20 -2.73
C ILE A 86 2.88 4.28 -1.84
N ALA A 87 3.47 3.19 -1.36
CA ALA A 87 2.82 2.14 -0.57
C ALA A 87 3.58 1.90 0.75
N PRO A 88 3.58 2.86 1.71
CA PRO A 88 4.22 2.65 3.01
C PRO A 88 3.65 1.41 3.70
N PRO A 89 4.47 0.63 4.42
CA PRO A 89 4.00 -0.52 5.19
C PRO A 89 3.21 -0.04 6.41
N MET A 90 1.95 0.31 6.20
CA MET A 90 1.01 0.71 7.24
C MET A 90 0.17 -0.50 7.65
N PRO A 91 0.28 -0.98 8.91
CA PRO A 91 -0.43 -2.16 9.36
C PRO A 91 -1.95 -1.96 9.29
N ALA A 92 -2.65 -2.91 8.67
CA ALA A 92 -4.09 -2.99 8.74
C ALA A 92 -4.50 -3.77 10.00
N PHE A 93 -5.38 -3.19 10.81
CA PHE A 93 -5.93 -3.84 12.01
C PHE A 93 -7.39 -4.28 11.86
N TYR A 94 -8.07 -3.91 10.77
CA TYR A 94 -9.47 -4.30 10.53
C TYR A 94 -9.66 -5.81 10.37
N ASN A 95 -8.61 -6.53 9.98
CA ASN A 95 -8.56 -7.98 9.85
C ASN A 95 -8.20 -8.69 11.17
N ARG A 96 -8.03 -7.93 12.27
CA ARG A 96 -7.63 -8.40 13.61
C ARG A 96 -6.47 -9.40 13.53
N PRO A 97 -5.27 -8.94 13.13
CA PRO A 97 -4.14 -9.84 12.99
C PRO A 97 -3.69 -10.33 14.37
N GLU A 98 -3.46 -11.63 14.50
CA GLU A 98 -3.01 -12.26 15.74
C GLU A 98 -1.48 -12.35 15.83
N THR A 99 -0.80 -12.19 14.69
CA THR A 99 0.65 -12.33 14.59
C THR A 99 1.30 -11.19 13.81
N ILE A 100 2.60 -10.97 14.06
CA ILE A 100 3.41 -10.03 13.28
C ILE A 100 3.46 -10.45 11.81
N ASP A 101 3.51 -11.75 11.54
CA ASP A 101 3.51 -12.29 10.17
C ASP A 101 2.23 -11.93 9.43
N GLU A 102 1.06 -11.94 10.08
CA GLU A 102 -0.19 -11.50 9.46
C GLU A 102 -0.18 -10.01 9.08
N ILE A 103 0.47 -9.16 9.89
CA ILE A 103 0.66 -7.73 9.59
C ILE A 103 1.58 -7.55 8.38
N ILE A 104 2.71 -8.28 8.34
CA ILE A 104 3.68 -8.21 7.23
C ILE A 104 3.04 -8.75 5.94
N ASN A 105 2.40 -9.91 6.01
CA ASN A 105 1.74 -10.57 4.88
C ASN A 105 0.64 -9.71 4.29
N HIS A 106 -0.08 -8.94 5.11
CA HIS A 106 -1.04 -7.96 4.62
C HIS A 106 -0.38 -6.88 3.76
N SER A 107 0.70 -6.26 4.26
CA SER A 107 1.42 -5.21 3.54
C SER A 107 2.04 -5.73 2.24
N VAL A 108 2.68 -6.90 2.29
CA VAL A 108 3.30 -7.55 1.13
C VAL A 108 2.24 -7.96 0.10
N GLY A 109 1.17 -8.62 0.54
CA GLY A 109 0.09 -9.04 -0.35
C GLY A 109 -0.54 -7.86 -1.09
N ARG A 110 -0.75 -6.71 -0.41
CA ARG A 110 -1.30 -5.51 -1.04
C ARG A 110 -0.41 -4.94 -2.13
N VAL A 111 0.91 -5.03 -1.97
CA VAL A 111 1.87 -4.58 -2.98
C VAL A 111 1.97 -5.57 -4.13
N LEU A 112 1.90 -6.88 -3.87
CA LEU A 112 1.90 -7.91 -4.91
C LEU A 112 0.61 -7.90 -5.74
N GLU A 113 -0.54 -7.61 -5.14
CA GLU A 113 -1.79 -7.40 -5.88
C GLU A 113 -1.68 -6.27 -6.91
N LEU A 114 -0.84 -5.25 -6.67
CA LEU A 114 -0.58 -4.22 -7.68
C LEU A 114 0.07 -4.79 -8.94
N PHE A 115 0.70 -5.97 -8.87
CA PHE A 115 1.31 -6.68 -9.99
C PHE A 115 0.44 -7.85 -10.48
N ASP A 116 -0.83 -7.90 -10.08
CA ASP A 116 -1.75 -8.99 -10.41
C ASP A 116 -1.27 -10.37 -9.88
N ILE A 117 -0.44 -10.35 -8.82
CA ILE A 117 0.05 -11.54 -8.12
C ILE A 117 -0.80 -11.74 -6.86
N ASP A 118 -1.77 -12.66 -6.95
CA ASP A 118 -2.60 -13.06 -5.81
C ASP A 118 -2.00 -14.27 -5.09
N LEU A 119 -1.71 -14.10 -3.80
CA LEU A 119 -1.19 -15.16 -2.94
C LEU A 119 -2.29 -15.87 -2.13
N GLY A 120 -3.54 -15.42 -2.19
CA GLY A 120 -4.64 -15.94 -1.37
C GLY A 120 -4.51 -15.68 0.14
N ILE A 121 -3.50 -14.90 0.57
CA ILE A 121 -3.22 -14.59 1.98
C ILE A 121 -3.98 -13.37 2.50
N LEU A 122 -4.57 -12.58 1.61
CA LEU A 122 -5.25 -11.34 1.96
C LEU A 122 -6.71 -11.57 2.34
N LYS A 123 -7.03 -11.30 3.61
CA LYS A 123 -8.42 -11.14 4.06
C LYS A 123 -8.99 -9.84 3.48
N ARG A 124 -9.65 -9.92 2.32
CA ARG A 124 -10.28 -8.77 1.67
C ARG A 124 -11.44 -8.23 2.51
N TRP A 125 -11.60 -6.91 2.50
CA TRP A 125 -12.74 -6.27 3.14
C TRP A 125 -14.02 -6.56 2.34
N GLU A 126 -14.96 -7.32 2.92
CA GLU A 126 -16.25 -7.67 2.29
C GLU A 126 -17.35 -6.61 2.51
N GLY A 127 -17.04 -5.50 3.19
CA GLY A 127 -18.06 -4.53 3.62
C GLY A 127 -18.82 -4.99 4.87
N HIS A 128 -19.68 -4.11 5.39
CA HIS A 128 -20.73 -4.57 6.29
C HIS A 128 -21.76 -5.33 5.47
N LYS A 129 -21.94 -6.62 5.77
CA LYS A 129 -23.17 -7.32 5.39
C LYS A 129 -24.31 -6.55 6.03
N ALA A 130 -24.98 -5.70 5.25
CA ALA A 130 -26.21 -5.03 5.67
C ALA A 130 -27.09 -6.11 6.30
N GLU A 131 -27.42 -5.93 7.58
CA GLU A 131 -28.16 -6.90 8.35
C GLU A 131 -29.39 -7.36 7.56
N LYS A 132 -29.32 -8.58 7.01
CA LYS A 132 -30.51 -9.33 6.60
C LYS A 132 -31.42 -9.65 7.81
N SER A 133 -31.12 -9.12 8.99
CA SER A 133 -31.78 -9.33 10.27
C SER A 133 -33.06 -8.49 10.45
N ARG A 134 -33.28 -7.41 9.68
CA ARG A 134 -34.52 -6.61 9.80
C ARG A 134 -35.69 -7.14 8.97
N ALA A 135 -35.44 -7.70 7.79
CA ALA A 135 -36.50 -8.18 6.91
C ALA A 135 -37.15 -9.49 7.42
N VAL A 136 -36.38 -10.36 8.06
CA VAL A 136 -36.90 -11.63 8.61
C VAL A 136 -37.73 -11.37 9.88
N ALA A 137 -37.34 -10.41 10.72
CA ALA A 137 -38.08 -10.07 11.94
C ALA A 137 -39.42 -9.35 11.68
N LEU A 138 -39.50 -8.53 10.62
CA LEU A 138 -40.72 -7.80 10.23
C LEU A 138 -41.72 -8.65 9.44
N GLN A 139 -41.32 -9.79 8.88
CA GLN A 139 -42.24 -10.75 8.25
C GLN A 139 -42.83 -11.76 9.23
N SER A 140 -42.17 -12.01 10.37
CA SER A 140 -42.66 -12.91 11.43
C SER A 140 -43.55 -12.24 12.47
N ALA A 141 -43.56 -10.91 12.56
CA ALA A 141 -44.40 -10.15 13.47
C ALA A 141 -45.34 -9.25 12.65
N GLY A 142 -46.55 -9.74 12.37
CA GLY A 142 -47.57 -9.01 11.63
C GLY A 142 -48.13 -7.81 12.39
N GLU A 143 -47.31 -6.79 12.67
CA GLU A 143 -47.72 -5.59 13.40
C GLU A 143 -47.39 -4.34 12.57
N LYS A 144 -48.43 -3.55 12.29
CA LYS A 144 -48.33 -2.27 11.55
C LYS A 144 -47.52 -1.26 12.38
N PRO A 145 -46.74 -0.36 11.75
CA PRO A 145 -45.91 0.59 12.48
C PRO A 145 -46.79 1.68 13.09
N GLU A 146 -46.93 1.66 14.41
CA GLU A 146 -47.41 2.79 15.21
C GLU A 146 -46.21 3.71 15.48
N GLN A 147 -46.32 4.99 15.13
CA GLN A 147 -45.27 5.99 15.41
C GLN A 147 -45.41 6.46 16.86
N PRO A 148 -44.33 6.45 17.68
CA PRO A 148 -44.30 7.23 18.88
C PRO A 148 -43.35 8.43 18.75
N ASN A 149 -43.99 9.55 18.98
CA ASN A 149 -43.47 10.89 19.25
C ASN A 149 -42.37 10.90 20.34
N GLY A 150 -41.34 11.72 20.12
CA GLY A 150 -40.50 12.39 21.12
C GLY A 150 -39.96 11.57 22.32
N LYS A 151 -38.67 11.20 22.25
CA LYS A 151 -37.68 11.42 23.33
C LYS A 151 -36.25 11.14 22.84
N ARG A 152 -35.37 12.09 23.13
CA ARG A 152 -33.92 12.09 22.88
C ARG A 152 -33.28 11.04 23.81
N LEU A 153 -32.50 10.10 23.26
CA LEU A 153 -31.46 9.42 24.03
C LEU A 153 -30.13 9.48 23.28
N VAL A 154 -29.20 10.09 24.00
CA VAL A 154 -27.78 10.16 23.75
C VAL A 154 -27.21 8.74 23.87
N THR A 155 -26.44 8.30 22.90
CA THR A 155 -25.46 7.22 23.10
C THR A 155 -24.13 7.64 22.49
N GLN A 156 -23.20 7.91 23.39
CA GLN A 156 -21.77 7.89 23.17
C GLN A 156 -21.34 6.55 22.54
N THR A 157 -20.44 6.62 21.57
CA THR A 157 -19.53 5.52 21.19
C THR A 157 -18.20 6.19 20.92
N LYS A 158 -17.36 6.38 21.95
CA LYS A 158 -16.27 5.48 22.34
C LYS A 158 -15.32 5.18 21.19
N GLU A 159 -14.18 5.85 21.27
CA GLU A 159 -12.87 5.42 20.78
C GLU A 159 -12.75 3.89 20.75
N ILE A 160 -12.40 3.36 19.58
CA ILE A 160 -11.22 2.53 19.26
C ILE A 160 -11.06 2.59 17.73
#